data_AF-A0A497BLU2-F1
#
_entry.id   AF-A0A497BLU2-F1
#
_cell.length_a   1.000
_cell.length_b   1.000
_cell.length_c   1.000
_cell.angle_alpha   90.00
_cell.angle_beta   90.00
_cell.angle_gamma   90.00
#
_symmetry.space_group_name_H-M   'P 1'
#
loop_
_entity.id
_entity.type
_entity.pdbx_description
1 polymer ?
#
loop_
_entity_poly.entity_id
_entity_poly.type
_entity_poly.pdbx_seq_one_letter_code
_entity_poly.pdbx_strand_id
1 'polypeptide(L)'
;GLGLQYAARHLLKIVSRRHMQDPKVVHRQARHIEVWTEWAIPVQVDGDPIGTTPITLKVVPHALSVLVPPSAPRSLFDSTAQGVKKS
;
A
#
# COMPACT_ATOMS: atom_id res chain seq x y z
N GLY A 1 1.61 -19.45 31.87
CA GLY A 1 0.43 -19.26 30.99
C GLY A 1 0.46 -17.92 30.27
N LEU A 2 1.19 -17.82 29.15
CA LEU A 2 1.22 -16.59 28.32
C LEU A 2 1.22 -16.86 26.79
N GLY A 3 1.50 -18.09 26.34
CA GLY A 3 1.64 -18.42 24.92
C GLY A 3 0.31 -18.53 24.16
N LEU A 4 -0.72 -19.17 24.74
CA LEU A 4 -1.99 -19.41 24.04
C LEU A 4 -2.80 -18.14 23.81
N GLN A 5 -2.77 -17.18 24.74
CA GLN A 5 -3.47 -15.90 24.62
C GLN A 5 -2.77 -14.98 23.60
N TYR A 6 -1.44 -14.98 23.57
CA TYR A 6 -0.67 -14.26 22.55
C TYR A 6 -0.91 -14.85 21.16
N ALA A 7 -0.88 -16.19 21.04
CA ALA A 7 -1.17 -16.90 19.80
C ALA A 7 -2.60 -16.61 19.29
N ALA A 8 -3.61 -16.63 20.15
CA ALA A 8 -4.99 -16.34 19.77
C ALA A 8 -5.18 -14.88 19.32
N ARG A 9 -4.58 -13.91 20.03
CA ARG A 9 -4.65 -12.48 19.67
C ARG A 9 -3.89 -12.18 18.38
N HIS A 10 -2.80 -12.90 18.12
CA HIS A 10 -2.04 -12.81 16.87
C HIS A 10 -2.79 -13.46 15.71
N LEU A 11 -3.45 -14.61 15.94
CA LEU A 11 -4.30 -15.28 14.96
C LEU A 11 -5.49 -14.40 14.53
N LEU A 12 -6.11 -13.67 15.46
CA LEU A 12 -7.14 -12.65 15.17
C LEU A 12 -6.60 -11.48 14.31
N LYS A 13 -5.37 -11.02 14.56
CA LYS A 13 -4.72 -9.99 13.73
C LYS A 13 -4.40 -10.48 12.31
N ILE A 14 -4.14 -11.78 12.13
CA ILE A 14 -3.87 -12.39 10.81
C ILE A 14 -5.18 -12.67 10.05
N VAL A 15 -6.23 -13.15 10.74
CA VAL A 15 -7.56 -13.36 10.16
C VAL A 15 -8.23 -12.02 9.77
N SER A 16 -7.84 -10.92 10.41
CA SER A 16 -8.22 -9.53 10.05
C SER A 16 -7.77 -9.08 8.64
N ARG A 17 -6.98 -9.90 7.92
CA ARG A 17 -6.78 -9.74 6.46
C ARG A 17 -8.07 -9.87 5.64
N ARG A 18 -9.21 -10.22 6.27
CA ARG A 18 -10.55 -10.26 5.64
C ARG A 18 -11.14 -8.90 5.22
N HIS A 19 -10.52 -7.77 5.52
CA HIS A 19 -10.98 -6.49 4.96
C HIS A 19 -10.78 -6.37 3.43
N MET A 20 -9.94 -7.21 2.82
CA MET A 20 -9.74 -7.19 1.36
C MET A 20 -10.89 -7.83 0.57
N GLN A 21 -11.91 -8.38 1.24
CA GLN A 21 -13.07 -9.03 0.61
C GLN A 21 -14.39 -8.29 0.90
N ASP A 22 -14.34 -7.07 1.44
CA ASP A 22 -15.55 -6.24 1.50
C ASP A 22 -15.90 -5.81 0.06
N PRO A 23 -17.10 -6.15 -0.46
CA PRO A 23 -17.52 -5.75 -1.80
C PRO A 23 -17.52 -4.22 -2.01
N LYS A 24 -17.44 -3.41 -0.94
CA LYS A 24 -17.33 -1.96 -1.00
C LYS A 24 -15.91 -1.45 -1.24
N VAL A 25 -14.89 -2.31 -1.18
CA VAL A 25 -13.48 -1.92 -1.39
C VAL A 25 -13.04 -2.30 -2.79
N VAL A 26 -12.66 -1.29 -3.57
CA VAL A 26 -12.12 -1.48 -4.92
C VAL A 26 -10.60 -1.41 -4.88
N HIS A 27 -9.94 -2.54 -5.14
CA HIS A 27 -8.50 -2.60 -5.35
C HIS A 27 -8.17 -2.54 -6.85
N ARG A 28 -7.33 -1.57 -7.24
CA ARG A 28 -6.77 -1.43 -8.59
C ARG A 28 -5.30 -1.08 -8.51
N GLN A 29 -4.52 -1.58 -9.46
CA GLN A 29 -3.12 -1.20 -9.64
C GLN A 29 -3.04 -0.19 -10.80
N ALA A 30 -2.44 0.96 -10.54
CA ALA A 30 -2.25 2.02 -11.52
C ALA A 30 -0.91 2.74 -11.26
N ARG A 31 -0.37 3.40 -12.28
CA ARG A 31 0.84 4.23 -12.18
C ARG A 31 0.55 5.74 -12.21
N HIS A 32 -0.66 6.12 -12.58
CA HIS A 32 -1.15 7.49 -12.62
C HIS A 32 -2.60 7.48 -12.13
N ILE A 33 -2.92 8.32 -11.14
CA ILE A 33 -4.23 8.43 -10.53
C ILE A 33 -4.56 9.91 -10.35
N GLU A 34 -5.76 10.29 -10.77
CA GLU A 34 -6.32 11.62 -10.50
C GLU A 34 -7.52 11.47 -9.59
N VAL A 35 -7.56 12.26 -8.53
CA VAL A 35 -8.65 12.25 -7.53
C VAL A 35 -9.33 13.60 -7.54
N TRP A 36 -10.63 13.56 -7.80
CA TRP A 36 -11.51 14.72 -7.85
C TRP A 36 -12.68 14.52 -6.90
N THR A 37 -13.16 15.61 -6.33
CA THR A 37 -14.30 15.63 -5.40
C THR A 37 -15.12 16.87 -5.68
N GLU A 38 -16.41 16.83 -5.33
CA GLU A 38 -17.32 17.98 -5.52
C GLU A 38 -16.84 19.22 -4.73
N TRP A 39 -16.38 19.01 -3.49
CA TRP A 39 -15.79 20.04 -2.63
C TRP A 39 -14.33 19.70 -2.36
N ALA A 40 -13.48 20.72 -2.19
CA ALA A 40 -12.07 20.51 -1.88
C ALA A 40 -11.90 19.77 -0.54
N ILE A 41 -11.27 18.58 -0.57
CA ILE A 41 -11.04 17.73 0.60
C ILE A 41 -9.55 17.76 0.95
N PRO A 42 -9.17 17.97 2.23
CA PRO A 42 -7.78 17.91 2.68
C PRO A 42 -7.11 16.56 2.37
N VAL A 43 -5.84 16.62 1.94
CA VAL A 43 -5.02 15.46 1.57
C VAL A 43 -3.78 15.39 2.47
N GLN A 44 -3.47 14.19 2.93
CA GLN A 44 -2.27 13.89 3.72
C GLN A 44 -1.40 12.84 3.02
N VAL A 45 -0.07 13.01 3.12
CA VAL A 45 0.95 12.06 2.63
C VAL A 45 1.96 11.86 3.74
N ASP A 46 2.25 10.59 4.07
CA ASP A 46 3.21 10.19 5.12
C ASP A 46 3.01 10.87 6.50
N GLY A 47 1.78 11.31 6.78
CA GLY A 47 1.41 12.00 8.03
C GLY A 47 1.33 13.52 7.93
N ASP A 48 1.82 14.10 6.83
CA ASP A 48 1.85 15.55 6.63
C ASP A 48 0.71 16.03 5.71
N PRO A 49 0.05 17.18 6.02
CA PRO A 49 -0.91 17.78 5.11
C PRO A 49 -0.21 18.40 3.89
N ILE A 50 -0.68 18.07 2.69
CA ILE A 50 -0.05 18.51 1.43
C ILE A 50 -0.92 19.43 0.57
N GLY A 51 -2.21 19.60 0.93
CA GLY A 51 -3.14 20.42 0.17
C GLY A 51 -4.57 19.89 0.21
N THR A 52 -5.32 20.15 -0.85
CA THR A 52 -6.70 19.66 -1.02
C THR A 52 -6.89 19.08 -2.42
N THR A 53 -7.92 18.26 -2.62
CA THR A 53 -8.33 17.80 -3.96
C THR A 53 -8.70 18.98 -4.88
N PRO A 54 -8.41 18.90 -6.19
CA PRO A 54 -7.91 17.72 -6.90
C PRO A 54 -6.40 17.46 -6.73
N ILE A 55 -6.02 16.19 -6.75
CA ILE A 55 -4.62 15.76 -6.70
C ILE A 55 -4.29 14.76 -7.81
N THR A 56 -3.02 14.72 -8.21
CA THR A 56 -2.49 13.72 -9.14
C THR A 56 -1.38 12.92 -8.44
N LEU A 57 -1.52 11.60 -8.41
CA LEU A 57 -0.50 10.68 -7.91
C LEU A 57 0.16 9.95 -9.07
N LYS A 58 1.50 9.90 -9.07
CA LYS A 58 2.29 9.22 -10.11
C LYS A 58 3.35 8.33 -9.47
N VAL A 59 3.48 7.12 -10.00
CA VAL A 59 4.61 6.25 -9.70
C VAL A 59 5.78 6.68 -10.59
N VAL A 60 6.89 7.09 -9.97
CA VAL A 60 8.15 7.40 -10.66
C VAL A 60 9.13 6.25 -10.42
N PRO A 61 9.28 5.30 -11.37
CA PRO A 61 10.17 4.16 -11.19
C PRO A 61 11.62 4.63 -11.07
N HIS A 62 12.39 4.04 -10.15
CA HIS A 62 13.80 4.36 -9.94
C HIS A 62 14.07 5.85 -9.65
N ALA A 63 13.13 6.53 -8.97
CA ALA A 63 13.26 7.95 -8.64
C ALA A 63 14.43 8.25 -7.69
N LEU A 64 14.88 7.26 -6.92
CA LEU A 64 15.88 7.42 -5.87
C LEU A 64 16.96 6.35 -5.98
N SER A 65 18.21 6.75 -5.79
CA SER A 65 19.34 5.85 -5.54
C SER A 65 19.61 5.81 -4.05
N VAL A 66 19.53 4.63 -3.45
CA VAL A 66 19.66 4.44 -2.00
C VAL A 66 20.75 3.43 -1.68
N LEU A 67 21.49 3.67 -0.61
CA LEU A 67 22.43 2.68 -0.06
C LEU A 67 21.64 1.66 0.76
N VAL A 68 21.89 0.37 0.49
CA VAL A 68 21.21 -0.74 1.15
C VAL A 68 22.25 -1.69 1.74
N PRO A 69 21.96 -2.37 2.86
CA PRO A 69 22.88 -3.35 3.41
C PRO A 69 23.03 -4.54 2.44
N PRO A 70 24.19 -5.23 2.41
CA PRO A 70 24.39 -6.40 1.55
C PRO A 70 23.40 -7.54 1.79
N SER A 71 22.77 -7.57 2.97
CA SER A 71 21.75 -8.54 3.36
C SER A 71 20.35 -8.21 2.86
N ALA A 72 20.13 -7.07 2.20
CA ALA A 72 18.82 -6.68 1.70
C ALA A 72 18.34 -7.64 0.59
N PRO A 73 17.09 -8.16 0.67
CA PRO A 73 16.56 -9.03 -0.37
C PRO A 73 16.50 -8.32 -1.73
N ARG A 74 17.13 -8.91 -2.76
CA ARG A 74 17.15 -8.34 -4.12
C ARG A 74 15.76 -8.15 -4.72
N SER A 75 14.81 -9.01 -4.34
CA SER A 75 13.41 -8.93 -4.78
C SER A 75 12.69 -7.64 -4.40
N LEU A 76 13.22 -6.85 -3.44
CA LEU A 76 12.69 -5.53 -3.12
C LEU A 76 13.05 -4.46 -4.17
N PHE A 77 14.08 -4.73 -4.97
CA PHE A 77 14.63 -3.82 -5.97
C PHE A 77 14.44 -4.34 -7.41
N ASP A 78 14.01 -5.59 -7.57
CA ASP A 78 13.68 -6.16 -8.86
C ASP A 78 12.34 -5.61 -9.37
N SER A 79 12.33 -5.08 -10.60
CA SER A 79 11.14 -4.48 -11.24
C SER A 79 10.05 -5.51 -11.64
N THR A 80 10.16 -6.78 -11.22
CA THR A 80 9.29 -7.89 -11.65
C THR A 80 8.21 -8.21 -10.61
N ALA A 81 7.35 -7.24 -10.33
CA ALA A 81 6.12 -7.44 -9.54
C ALA A 81 5.10 -6.37 -10.00
N GLN A 82 3.90 -6.64 -10.50
CA GLN A 82 3.04 -7.82 -10.63
C GLN A 82 2.13 -7.56 -11.83
N GLY A 83 2.02 -8.56 -12.72
CA GLY A 83 1.15 -8.56 -13.89
C GLY A 83 0.83 -9.99 -14.28
N VAL A 84 0.62 -10.88 -13.30
CA VAL A 84 0.15 -12.24 -13.58
C VAL A 84 -1.35 -12.16 -13.81
N LYS A 85 -1.73 -12.02 -15.08
CA LYS A 85 -3.06 -12.44 -15.55
C LYS A 85 -3.18 -13.95 -15.27
N LYS A 86 -4.16 -14.36 -14.48
CA LYS A 86 -4.72 -15.71 -14.62
C LYS A 86 -5.91 -15.60 -15.57
N SER A 87 -5.75 -16.27 -16.71
CA SER A 87 -6.79 -16.56 -17.69
C SER A 87 -7.77 -17.61 -17.17
#